data_AF-R7G6Y9-F1
#
_entry.id   AF-R7G6Y9-F1
#
_cell.length_a   1.000
_cell.length_b   1.000
_cell.length_c   1.000
_cell.angle_alpha   90.00
_cell.angle_beta   90.00
_cell.angle_gamma   90.00
#
_symmetry.space_group_name_H-M   'P 1'
#
loop_
_entity.id
_entity.type
_entity.pdbx_description
1 polymer ?
#
loop_
_entity_poly.entity_id
_entity_poly.type
_entity_poly.pdbx_seq_one_letter_code
_entity_poly.pdbx_strand_id
1 'polypeptide(L)'
;MTFGFSRDDAGGFLNDYYEKKIFEQDPFARIDQKGVGKLIQLAAEGGRSTRPDIKLGICGEHGGDPSSIEFCHRMGLTYVSCSPFRVPIARLAAAQAAIKNR
;
A
#
# COMPACT_ATOMS: atom_id res chain seq x y z
N MET A 1 6.08 8.10 10.56
CA MET A 1 5.38 8.52 9.34
C MET A 1 6.43 8.84 8.28
N THR A 2 6.56 8.04 7.22
CA THR A 2 7.67 8.14 6.24
C THR A 2 7.77 9.50 5.55
N PHE A 3 6.63 10.12 5.24
CA PHE A 3 6.57 11.46 4.64
C PHE A 3 6.71 12.61 5.64
N GLY A 4 6.63 12.35 6.95
CA GLY A 4 6.55 13.40 7.96
C GLY A 4 5.25 14.21 7.95
N PHE A 5 4.21 13.75 7.26
CA PHE A 5 2.92 14.44 7.17
C PHE A 5 1.92 13.94 8.22
N SER A 6 1.29 14.87 8.92
CA SER A 6 -0.01 14.64 9.55
C SER A 6 -1.08 14.68 8.46
N ARG A 7 -1.91 13.64 8.36
CA ARG A 7 -2.94 13.56 7.31
C ARG A 7 -3.99 14.66 7.46
N ASP A 8 -4.38 14.95 8.69
CA ASP A 8 -5.43 15.93 9.00
C ASP A 8 -4.98 17.37 8.66
N ASP A 9 -3.67 17.63 8.71
CA ASP A 9 -3.09 18.94 8.38
C ASP A 9 -2.63 19.03 6.90
N ALA A 10 -2.44 17.89 6.23
CA ALA A 10 -1.84 17.84 4.89
C ALA A 10 -2.75 18.41 3.79
N GLY A 11 -4.06 18.47 4.03
CA GLY A 11 -5.02 19.05 3.08
C GLY A 11 -4.71 20.50 2.71
N GLY A 12 -4.05 21.25 3.61
CA GLY A 12 -3.68 22.65 3.36
C GLY A 12 -2.60 22.87 2.31
N PHE A 13 -1.83 21.86 1.93
CA PHE A 13 -0.75 21.99 0.94
C PHE A 13 -0.72 20.88 -0.12
N LEU A 14 -1.40 19.75 0.09
CA LEU A 14 -1.34 18.63 -0.86
C LEU A 14 -1.90 19.00 -2.23
N ASN A 15 -2.93 19.85 -2.29
CA ASN A 15 -3.48 20.31 -3.57
C ASN A 15 -2.43 21.04 -4.41
N ASP A 16 -1.67 21.96 -3.81
CA ASP A 16 -0.55 22.64 -4.47
C ASP A 16 0.48 21.64 -5.00
N TYR A 17 0.75 20.55 -4.27
CA TYR A 17 1.71 19.53 -4.68
C TYR A 17 1.23 18.76 -5.90
N TYR A 18 -0.08 18.52 -6.04
CA TYR A 18 -0.66 17.90 -7.24
C TYR A 18 -0.65 18.87 -8.43
N GLU A 19 -1.05 20.12 -8.22
CA GLU A 19 -1.05 21.14 -9.27
C GLU A 19 0.35 21.41 -9.83
N LYS A 20 1.35 21.44 -8.93
CA LYS A 20 2.77 21.59 -9.29
C LYS A 20 3.42 20.28 -9.74
N LYS A 21 2.67 19.18 -9.82
CA LYS A 21 3.14 17.84 -10.20
C LYS A 21 4.32 17.34 -9.36
N ILE A 22 4.39 17.77 -8.10
CA ILE A 22 5.34 17.24 -7.12
C ILE A 22 4.91 15.82 -6.73
N PHE A 23 3.59 15.61 -6.57
CA PHE A 23 2.99 14.29 -6.44
C PHE A 23 1.99 14.04 -7.56
N GLU A 24 1.95 12.80 -8.04
CA GLU A 24 0.99 12.36 -9.05
C GLU A 24 -0.35 11.91 -8.45
N GLN A 25 -0.36 11.60 -7.15
CA GLN A 25 -1.48 10.96 -6.46
C GLN A 25 -1.37 11.14 -4.94
N ASP A 26 -2.49 11.00 -4.24
CA ASP A 26 -2.53 11.05 -2.78
C ASP A 26 -1.81 9.85 -2.14
N PRO A 27 -0.69 10.08 -1.40
CA PRO A 27 0.04 9.01 -0.73
C PRO A 27 -0.74 8.34 0.40
N PHE A 28 -1.81 8.96 0.91
CA PHE A 28 -2.69 8.36 1.92
C PHE A 28 -3.72 7.40 1.33
N ALA A 29 -4.06 7.57 0.06
CA ALA A 29 -4.97 6.67 -0.66
C ALA A 29 -4.23 5.53 -1.36
N ARG A 30 -3.02 5.79 -1.87
CA ARG A 30 -2.21 4.83 -2.63
C ARG A 30 -0.78 4.78 -2.12
N ILE A 31 -0.24 3.57 -1.98
CA ILE A 31 1.12 3.37 -1.47
C ILE A 31 2.13 4.06 -2.38
N ASP A 32 2.96 4.92 -1.80
CA ASP A 32 4.23 5.32 -2.38
C ASP A 32 5.18 4.12 -2.38
N GLN A 33 5.33 3.48 -3.56
CA GLN A 33 6.15 2.28 -3.68
C GLN A 33 7.65 2.57 -3.56
N LYS A 34 8.11 3.80 -3.81
CA LYS A 34 9.54 4.15 -3.82
C LYS A 34 10.08 4.44 -2.41
N GLY A 35 9.29 5.11 -1.56
CA GLY A 35 9.64 5.40 -0.17
C GLY A 35 8.99 4.42 0.80
N VAL A 36 7.68 4.54 1.03
CA VAL A 36 6.94 3.68 1.98
C VAL A 36 7.06 2.19 1.61
N GLY A 37 6.95 1.88 0.32
CA GLY A 37 7.07 0.51 -0.19
C GLY A 37 8.42 -0.14 0.12
N LYS A 38 9.51 0.64 0.11
CA LYS A 38 10.85 0.13 0.47
C LYS A 38 10.94 -0.30 1.93
N LEU A 39 10.26 0.42 2.83
CA LEU A 39 10.17 0.03 4.24
C LEU A 39 9.31 -1.23 4.43
N ILE A 40 8.22 -1.37 3.67
CA ILE A 40 7.39 -2.59 3.66
C ILE A 40 8.22 -3.80 3.20
N GLN A 41 9.00 -3.64 2.13
CA GLN A 41 9.88 -4.69 1.62
C GLN A 41 10.91 -5.11 2.69
N LEU A 42 11.61 -4.13 3.28
CA LEU A 42 12.61 -4.38 4.32
C LEU A 42 12.01 -5.15 5.51
N ALA A 43 10.81 -4.75 5.95
CA ALA A 43 10.11 -5.41 7.04
C ALA A 43 9.69 -6.85 6.68
N ALA A 44 9.22 -7.07 5.46
CA ALA A 44 8.80 -8.40 5.00
C ALA A 44 9.99 -9.37 4.88
N GLU A 45 11.11 -8.90 4.31
CA GLU A 45 12.34 -9.67 4.17
C GLU A 45 12.97 -9.97 5.54
N GLY A 46 13.12 -8.95 6.39
CA GLY A 46 13.70 -9.11 7.74
C GLY A 46 12.82 -9.96 8.67
N GLY A 47 11.50 -9.87 8.55
CA GLY A 47 10.59 -10.71 9.31
C GLY A 47 10.71 -12.19 8.90
N ARG A 48 10.78 -12.47 7.59
CA ARG A 48 10.88 -13.84 7.08
C ARG A 48 12.26 -14.46 7.27
N SER A 49 13.33 -13.67 7.32
CA SER A 49 14.67 -14.19 7.58
C SER A 49 14.82 -14.78 9.00
N THR A 50 14.00 -14.31 9.94
CA THR A 50 14.01 -14.79 11.33
C THR A 50 12.86 -15.76 11.64
N ARG A 51 11.68 -15.57 11.02
CA ARG A 51 10.52 -16.45 11.13
C ARG A 51 9.91 -16.71 9.75
N PRO A 52 10.35 -17.76 9.02
CA PRO A 52 9.96 -17.98 7.62
C PRO A 52 8.46 -18.11 7.36
N ASP A 53 7.69 -18.59 8.34
CA ASP A 53 6.25 -18.83 8.25
C ASP A 53 5.38 -17.65 8.74
N ILE A 54 6.01 -16.51 9.08
CA ILE A 54 5.31 -15.31 9.55
C ILE A 54 4.22 -14.87 8.57
N LYS A 55 3.01 -14.68 9.11
CA LYS A 55 1.90 -14.09 8.37
C LYS A 55 2.02 -12.57 8.44
N LEU A 56 2.09 -11.94 7.27
CA LEU A 56 2.19 -10.49 7.12
C LEU A 56 0.99 -10.00 6.32
N GLY A 57 0.38 -8.90 6.75
CA GLY A 57 -0.71 -8.29 6.02
C GLY A 57 -0.67 -6.78 6.13
N ILE A 58 -1.55 -6.13 5.36
CA ILE A 58 -1.73 -4.67 5.39
C ILE A 58 -3.17 -4.34 5.77
N CYS A 59 -3.35 -3.25 6.51
CA CYS A 59 -4.65 -2.68 6.85
C CYS A 59 -4.69 -1.19 6.51
N GLY A 60 -5.88 -0.59 6.58
CA GLY A 60 -6.10 0.82 6.26
C GLY A 60 -6.59 1.02 4.84
N GLU A 61 -6.51 2.27 4.35
CA GLU A 61 -7.11 2.65 3.07
C GLU A 61 -6.41 2.02 1.87
N HIS A 62 -5.08 1.87 1.96
CA HIS A 62 -4.26 1.21 0.96
C HIS A 62 -4.68 -0.24 0.71
N GLY A 63 -5.23 -0.92 1.72
CA GLY A 63 -5.72 -2.30 1.61
C GLY A 63 -6.92 -2.45 0.67
N GLY A 64 -7.52 -1.34 0.22
CA GLY A 64 -8.61 -1.32 -0.75
C GLY A 64 -8.28 -0.62 -2.07
N ASP A 65 -7.06 -0.13 -2.27
CA ASP A 65 -6.60 0.43 -3.55
C ASP A 65 -5.99 -0.68 -4.44
N PRO A 66 -6.48 -0.90 -5.66
CA PRO A 66 -6.01 -1.99 -6.51
C PRO A 66 -4.49 -2.02 -6.75
N SER A 67 -3.86 -0.86 -6.96
CA SER A 67 -2.43 -0.79 -7.25
C SER A 67 -1.56 -1.09 -6.02
N SER A 68 -2.05 -0.70 -4.84
CA SER A 68 -1.43 -0.99 -3.55
C SER A 68 -1.56 -2.47 -3.21
N ILE A 69 -2.71 -3.09 -3.52
CA ILE A 69 -2.92 -4.54 -3.37
C ILE A 69 -1.98 -5.31 -4.30
N GLU A 70 -1.83 -4.89 -5.55
CA GLU A 70 -0.89 -5.50 -6.49
C GLU A 70 0.55 -5.40 -5.97
N PHE A 71 0.94 -4.24 -5.42
CA PHE A 71 2.24 -4.08 -4.76
C PHE A 71 2.41 -5.04 -3.58
N CYS A 72 1.43 -5.12 -2.67
CA CYS A 72 1.45 -6.03 -1.53
C CYS A 72 1.57 -7.50 -1.97
N HIS A 73 0.89 -7.89 -3.05
CA HIS A 73 1.01 -9.21 -3.65
C HIS A 73 2.44 -9.50 -4.10
N ARG A 74 3.10 -8.57 -4.81
CA ARG A 74 4.50 -8.73 -5.24
C ARG A 74 5.49 -8.82 -4.07
N MET A 75 5.19 -8.16 -2.94
CA MET A 75 5.98 -8.26 -1.71
C MET A 75 5.71 -9.57 -0.93
N GLY A 76 4.77 -10.40 -1.41
CA GLY A 76 4.39 -11.67 -0.83
C GLY A 76 3.54 -11.56 0.43
N LEU A 77 2.89 -10.41 0.69
CA LEU A 77 1.99 -10.29 1.84
C LEU A 77 0.88 -11.35 1.76
N THR A 78 0.52 -11.89 2.91
CA THR A 78 -0.44 -12.99 3.04
C THR A 78 -1.88 -12.53 2.89
N TYR A 79 -2.20 -11.32 3.34
CA TYR A 79 -3.55 -10.78 3.27
C TYR A 79 -3.57 -9.25 3.16
N VAL A 80 -4.70 -8.74 2.68
CA VAL A 80 -5.07 -7.32 2.75
C VAL A 80 -6.36 -7.19 3.57
N SER A 81 -6.48 -6.12 4.35
CA SER A 81 -7.65 -5.80 5.16
C SER A 81 -8.12 -4.39 4.82
N CYS A 82 -9.41 -4.26 4.49
CA CYS A 82 -10.03 -3.00 4.08
C CYS A 82 -11.46 -2.90 4.62
N SER A 83 -12.04 -1.70 4.52
CA SER A 83 -13.43 -1.43 4.91
C SER A 83 -14.42 -2.39 4.19
N PRO A 84 -15.55 -2.77 4.81
CA PRO A 84 -16.46 -3.79 4.26
C PRO A 84 -16.85 -3.59 2.79
N PHE A 85 -17.20 -2.35 2.40
CA PHE A 85 -17.61 -2.04 1.02
C PHE A 85 -16.47 -2.14 -0.02
N ARG A 86 -15.21 -2.12 0.42
CA ARG A 86 -14.02 -2.28 -0.44
C ARG A 86 -13.60 -3.75 -0.58
N VAL A 87 -14.18 -4.67 0.18
CA VAL A 87 -13.85 -6.10 0.10
C VAL A 87 -14.02 -6.67 -1.32
N PRO A 88 -15.10 -6.38 -2.08
CA PRO A 88 -15.25 -6.88 -3.45
C PRO A 88 -14.14 -6.38 -4.38
N ILE A 89 -13.77 -5.09 -4.27
CA ILE A 89 -12.68 -4.46 -5.03
C ILE A 89 -11.36 -5.15 -4.68
N ALA A 90 -11.10 -5.35 -3.39
CA ALA A 90 -9.85 -5.96 -2.94
C ALA A 90 -9.70 -7.40 -3.42
N ARG A 91 -10.79 -8.19 -3.42
CA ARG A 91 -10.80 -9.55 -3.97
C ARG A 91 -10.50 -9.57 -5.47
N LEU A 92 -11.13 -8.68 -6.24
CA LEU A 92 -10.89 -8.59 -7.68
C LEU A 92 -9.45 -8.17 -7.98
N ALA A 93 -8.95 -7.14 -7.30
CA ALA A 93 -7.59 -6.66 -7.46
C ALA A 93 -6.54 -7.72 -7.10
N ALA A 94 -6.76 -8.47 -6.01
CA ALA A 94 -5.87 -9.57 -5.61
C ALA A 94 -5.86 -10.70 -6.66
N ALA A 95 -7.01 -11.03 -7.24
CA ALA A 95 -7.09 -12.02 -8.32
C ALA A 95 -6.36 -11.55 -9.58
N GLN A 96 -6.56 -10.28 -9.99
CA GLN A 96 -5.86 -9.68 -11.12
C GLN A 96 -4.35 -9.66 -10.90
N ALA A 97 -3.90 -9.30 -9.70
CA ALA A 97 -2.49 -9.31 -9.33
C ALA A 97 -1.88 -10.72 -9.46
N ALA A 98 -2.57 -11.74 -8.97
CA ALA A 98 -2.12 -13.14 -9.08
C ALA A 98 -2.07 -13.64 -10.53
N ILE A 99 -2.98 -13.19 -11.40
CA ILE A 99 -2.97 -13.55 -12.83
C ILE A 99 -1.83 -12.85 -13.57
N LYS A 100 -1.60 -11.56 -13.28
CA LYS A 100 -0.63 -10.72 -13.98
C LYS A 100 0.82 -10.99 -13.57
N ASN A 101 1.06 -11.34 -12.31
CA ASN A 101 2.39 -11.60 -11.74
C ASN A 101 2.70 -13.11 -11.66
N ARG A 102 2.09 -13.91 -12.55
CA ARG A 102 2.27 -15.35 -12.62
C ARG A 102 3.61 -15.75 -13.23
#